data_AF-A0A8C8CGR8-F1
#
_entry.id   AF-A0A8C8CGR8-F1
#
_cell.length_a   1.000
_cell.length_b   1.000
_cell.length_c   1.000
_cell.angle_alpha   90.00
_cell.angle_beta   90.00
_cell.angle_gamma   90.00
#
_symmetry.space_group_name_H-M   'P 1'
#
loop_
_entity.id
_entity.type
_entity.pdbx_description
1 polymer ?
#
loop_
_entity_poly.entity_id
_entity_poly.type
_entity_poly.pdbx_seq_one_letter_code
_entity_poly.pdbx_strand_id
1 'polypeptide(L)'
;IYLQSAFLSRVCQIITKEYELFDFRKTEVPPLLLILDRSDDAITPLLNQWTYQAMVHELLGLNNNRIDLSRVPGISKDLKEVVLSAENDEFYANNLYLNFGEIGTNIKNLMEDFQKKKPKEQQKLESISDMKAFVDNYPQFKKMSGTVSKHVTVVGELSRLVSERHLMEVSELEQELACQNDHSSASQNVRRLLQNPRVSEMDAVRLVMLYALRYERHSSSILPGLMEELNRKGVSEKHCRMVTSMVEYGGKRVRGSDLVNPQDAVAITKQFFKGLKGVENVYTQHAPLLQETLDQLIKGRLKDSHFPYLGPSSLRDRPQDIIVFVIGGATYEEALAIYNLNRTVPGVRIVLGGTTIHNTKRSESSTTPRDRFASVQLHPDIAIRHPLFDTRSTHIKMA
;
A
#
# COMPACT_ATOMS: atom_id res chain seq x y z
N ILE A 1 -15.53 3.79 17.41
CA ILE A 1 -15.96 3.34 18.76
C ILE A 1 -17.14 2.34 18.74
N TYR A 2 -18.41 2.73 18.51
CA TYR A 2 -19.56 1.78 18.59
C TYR A 2 -19.46 0.59 17.62
N LEU A 3 -19.02 0.83 16.39
CA LEU A 3 -18.88 -0.22 15.36
C LEU A 3 -17.74 -1.20 15.66
N GLN A 4 -16.60 -0.72 16.17
CA GLN A 4 -15.48 -1.57 16.55
C GLN A 4 -15.82 -2.43 17.78
N SER A 5 -16.52 -1.87 18.77
CA SER A 5 -17.00 -2.61 19.95
C SER A 5 -18.00 -3.72 19.58
N ALA A 6 -18.90 -3.47 18.62
CA ALA A 6 -19.83 -4.47 18.11
C ALA A 6 -19.11 -5.58 17.33
N PHE A 7 -18.13 -5.23 16.49
CA PHE A 7 -17.30 -6.20 15.76
C PHE A 7 -16.54 -7.12 16.74
N LEU A 8 -15.90 -6.54 17.77
CA LEU A 8 -15.20 -7.29 18.81
C LEU A 8 -16.11 -8.23 19.59
N SER A 9 -17.29 -7.73 20.01
CA SER A 9 -18.28 -8.54 20.71
C SER A 9 -18.69 -9.75 19.86
N ARG A 10 -18.82 -9.54 18.55
CA ARG A 10 -19.14 -10.61 17.60
C ARG A 10 -17.98 -11.59 17.42
N VAL A 11 -16.74 -11.12 17.31
CA VAL A 11 -15.55 -11.99 17.23
C VAL A 11 -15.45 -12.87 18.47
N CYS A 12 -15.55 -12.28 19.68
CA CYS A 12 -15.51 -13.03 20.94
C CYS A 12 -16.65 -14.05 21.02
N GLN A 13 -17.86 -13.67 20.58
CA GLN A 13 -19.01 -14.57 20.55
C GLN A 13 -18.80 -15.75 19.60
N ILE A 14 -18.29 -15.51 18.38
CA ILE A 14 -18.03 -16.57 17.38
C ILE A 14 -17.01 -17.55 17.94
N ILE A 15 -15.92 -17.03 18.48
CA ILE A 15 -14.85 -17.84 19.06
C ILE A 15 -15.39 -18.70 20.20
N THR A 16 -16.13 -18.10 21.14
CA THR A 16 -16.68 -18.81 22.29
C THR A 16 -17.66 -19.90 21.83
N LYS A 17 -18.45 -19.61 20.80
CA LYS A 17 -19.44 -20.54 20.25
C LYS A 17 -18.79 -21.71 19.50
N GLU A 18 -17.75 -21.44 18.72
CA GLU A 18 -17.09 -22.40 17.84
C GLU A 18 -15.78 -22.93 18.45
N TYR A 19 -15.70 -23.04 19.78
CA TYR A 19 -14.44 -23.26 20.53
C TYR A 19 -13.59 -24.45 20.03
N GLU A 20 -14.22 -25.50 19.50
CA GLU A 20 -13.52 -26.70 18.98
C GLU A 20 -12.63 -26.37 17.78
N LEU A 21 -13.02 -25.36 16.97
CA LEU A 21 -12.18 -24.85 15.89
C LEU A 21 -10.98 -24.05 16.41
N PHE A 22 -11.00 -23.69 17.69
CA PHE A 22 -10.02 -22.85 18.38
C PHE A 22 -9.15 -23.64 19.39
N ASP A 23 -9.31 -24.96 19.49
CA ASP A 23 -8.51 -25.81 20.38
C ASP A 23 -7.15 -26.18 19.75
N PHE A 24 -6.27 -25.19 19.64
CA PHE A 24 -4.92 -25.39 19.09
C PHE A 24 -3.91 -25.76 20.17
N ARG A 25 -2.75 -26.25 19.74
CA ARG A 25 -1.61 -26.45 20.65
C ARG A 25 -1.18 -25.10 21.23
N LYS A 26 -1.13 -25.03 22.56
CA LYS A 26 -0.64 -23.86 23.28
C LYS A 26 0.83 -23.59 22.94
N THR A 27 1.13 -22.34 22.64
CA THR A 27 2.49 -21.83 22.46
C THR A 27 3.00 -21.18 23.75
N GLU A 28 4.32 -21.08 23.90
CA GLU A 28 4.94 -20.37 25.03
C GLU A 28 4.56 -18.90 25.03
N VAL A 29 4.64 -18.26 23.85
CA VAL A 29 4.16 -16.89 23.64
C VAL A 29 2.87 -16.95 22.81
N PRO A 30 1.74 -16.46 23.37
CA PRO A 30 0.48 -16.41 22.67
C PRO A 30 0.52 -15.43 21.47
N PRO A 31 -0.03 -15.76 20.28
CA PRO A 31 -0.15 -14.81 19.17
C PRO A 31 -0.95 -13.55 19.56
N LEU A 32 -0.69 -12.45 18.87
CA LEU A 32 -1.36 -11.18 19.09
C LEU A 32 -2.15 -10.73 17.85
N LEU A 33 -3.44 -10.49 18.01
CA LEU A 33 -4.29 -9.87 16.99
C LEU A 33 -4.39 -8.36 17.27
N LEU A 34 -3.83 -7.55 16.36
CA LEU A 34 -3.91 -6.09 16.39
C LEU A 34 -5.00 -5.63 15.41
N ILE A 35 -6.08 -5.06 15.92
CA ILE A 35 -7.17 -4.50 15.12
C ILE A 35 -7.02 -2.98 15.06
N LEU A 36 -7.01 -2.44 13.85
CA LEU A 36 -6.85 -1.02 13.57
C LEU A 36 -8.02 -0.51 12.74
N ASP A 37 -8.40 0.76 12.89
CA ASP A 37 -9.34 1.43 11.99
C ASP A 37 -8.60 2.35 11.01
N ARG A 38 -8.97 2.27 9.73
CA ARG A 38 -8.37 3.09 8.68
C ARG A 38 -8.59 4.59 8.89
N SER A 39 -9.57 5.00 9.71
CA SER A 39 -9.73 6.42 10.07
C SER A 39 -8.54 7.00 10.83
N ASP A 40 -7.76 6.17 11.53
CA ASP A 40 -6.57 6.64 12.25
C ASP A 40 -5.41 6.98 11.32
N ASP A 41 -5.40 6.45 10.09
CA ASP A 41 -4.42 6.76 9.05
C ASP A 41 -5.06 6.92 7.67
N ALA A 42 -5.65 8.10 7.48
CA ALA A 42 -6.21 8.53 6.20
C ALA A 42 -5.16 9.06 5.21
N ILE A 43 -3.90 9.24 5.61
CA ILE A 43 -2.84 9.81 4.75
C ILE A 43 -2.26 8.74 3.84
N THR A 44 -1.82 7.61 4.40
CA THR A 44 -1.21 6.50 3.65
C THR A 44 -1.96 6.12 2.35
N PRO A 45 -3.30 5.90 2.35
CA PRO A 45 -4.02 5.51 1.14
C PRO A 45 -4.19 6.63 0.09
N LEU A 46 -3.81 7.87 0.41
CA LEU A 46 -3.90 9.04 -0.48
C LEU A 46 -2.57 9.40 -1.15
N LEU A 47 -1.46 8.72 -0.83
CA LEU A 47 -0.14 9.03 -1.40
C LEU A 47 0.10 8.24 -2.67
N ASN A 48 0.73 8.88 -3.66
CA ASN A 48 1.25 8.18 -4.83
C ASN A 48 2.32 7.18 -4.41
N GLN A 49 2.30 6.03 -5.04
CA GLN A 49 3.14 4.89 -4.68
C GLN A 49 4.20 4.65 -5.74
N TRP A 50 5.42 4.39 -5.30
CA TRP A 50 6.60 4.28 -6.18
C TRP A 50 7.29 2.91 -6.13
N THR A 51 6.73 1.94 -5.42
CA THR A 51 7.17 0.53 -5.47
C THR A 51 6.32 -0.25 -6.46
N TYR A 52 6.85 -1.34 -7.04
CA TYR A 52 6.24 -1.93 -8.23
C TYR A 52 4.77 -2.31 -8.05
N GLN A 53 4.47 -3.14 -7.05
CA GLN A 53 3.11 -3.62 -6.82
C GLN A 53 2.16 -2.49 -6.41
N ALA A 54 2.62 -1.60 -5.53
CA ALA A 54 1.81 -0.50 -5.04
C ALA A 54 1.47 0.47 -6.18
N MET A 55 2.44 0.81 -7.03
CA MET A 55 2.26 1.68 -8.20
C MET A 55 1.35 1.06 -9.25
N VAL A 56 1.46 -0.26 -9.50
CA VAL A 56 0.53 -0.98 -10.38
C VAL A 56 -0.89 -0.91 -9.83
N HIS A 57 -1.08 -1.16 -8.54
CA HIS A 57 -2.41 -1.09 -7.93
C HIS A 57 -2.99 0.34 -7.96
N GLU A 58 -2.14 1.35 -7.76
CA GLU A 58 -2.53 2.76 -7.76
C GLU A 58 -2.96 3.26 -9.16
N LEU A 59 -2.14 3.00 -10.18
CA LEU A 59 -2.36 3.57 -11.51
C LEU A 59 -3.23 2.70 -12.42
N LEU A 60 -3.06 1.38 -12.34
CA LEU A 60 -3.71 0.41 -13.24
C LEU A 60 -4.85 -0.36 -12.58
N GLY A 61 -4.85 -0.44 -11.24
CA GLY A 61 -5.85 -1.19 -10.48
C GLY A 61 -5.57 -2.69 -10.51
N LEU A 62 -5.05 -3.21 -9.41
CA LEU A 62 -4.79 -4.64 -9.23
C LEU A 62 -5.99 -5.30 -8.53
N ASN A 63 -6.73 -6.14 -9.24
CA ASN A 63 -7.92 -6.83 -8.76
C ASN A 63 -7.71 -8.35 -8.87
N ASN A 64 -7.65 -9.07 -7.75
CA ASN A 64 -7.40 -10.52 -7.75
C ASN A 64 -6.17 -10.90 -8.61
N ASN A 65 -5.05 -10.19 -8.41
CA ASN A 65 -3.82 -10.37 -9.18
C ASN A 65 -3.95 -10.11 -10.70
N ARG A 66 -4.99 -9.40 -11.15
CA ARG A 66 -5.22 -9.03 -12.55
C ARG A 66 -5.26 -7.53 -12.74
N ILE A 67 -4.73 -7.07 -13.87
CA ILE A 67 -4.83 -5.69 -14.35
C ILE A 67 -5.47 -5.66 -15.73
N ASP A 68 -6.24 -4.62 -15.99
CA ASP A 68 -6.88 -4.36 -17.27
C ASP A 68 -6.10 -3.27 -18.03
N LEU A 69 -5.49 -3.66 -19.16
CA LEU A 69 -4.75 -2.80 -20.07
C LEU A 69 -5.53 -2.52 -21.36
N SER A 70 -6.83 -2.84 -21.43
CA SER A 70 -7.66 -2.63 -22.63
C SER A 70 -7.71 -1.18 -23.11
N ARG A 71 -7.45 -0.22 -22.21
CA ARG A 71 -7.41 1.23 -22.48
C ARG A 71 -6.05 1.72 -22.98
N VAL A 72 -5.02 0.87 -22.95
CA VAL A 72 -3.68 1.24 -23.40
C VAL A 72 -3.66 1.33 -24.93
N PRO A 73 -3.22 2.47 -25.51
CA PRO A 73 -3.15 2.63 -26.96
C PRO A 73 -2.23 1.59 -27.61
N GLY A 74 -2.72 0.90 -28.64
CA GLY A 74 -1.91 -0.07 -29.41
C GLY A 74 -1.66 -1.41 -28.71
N ILE A 75 -2.39 -1.72 -27.64
CA ILE A 75 -2.22 -2.99 -26.90
C ILE A 75 -2.60 -4.22 -27.75
N SER A 76 -1.78 -5.27 -27.68
CA SER A 76 -2.12 -6.56 -28.27
C SER A 76 -3.36 -7.17 -27.59
N LYS A 77 -4.16 -7.94 -28.33
CA LYS A 77 -5.34 -8.64 -27.77
C LYS A 77 -4.97 -9.53 -26.58
N ASP A 78 -3.79 -10.14 -26.63
CA ASP A 78 -3.30 -11.08 -25.60
C ASP A 78 -2.82 -10.39 -24.33
N LEU A 79 -2.65 -9.06 -24.35
CA LEU A 79 -2.18 -8.26 -23.21
C LEU A 79 -3.27 -7.35 -22.64
N LYS A 80 -4.53 -7.49 -23.08
CA LYS A 80 -5.65 -6.71 -22.54
C LYS A 80 -5.88 -6.99 -21.06
N GLU A 81 -5.71 -8.23 -20.63
CA GLU A 81 -5.74 -8.60 -19.23
C GLU A 81 -4.43 -9.29 -18.88
N VAL A 82 -3.77 -8.83 -17.81
CA VAL A 82 -2.48 -9.35 -17.39
C VAL A 82 -2.57 -9.85 -15.95
N VAL A 83 -2.08 -11.06 -15.72
CA VAL A 83 -1.95 -11.66 -14.39
C VAL A 83 -0.55 -11.37 -13.82
N LEU A 84 -0.52 -10.82 -12.60
CA LEU A 84 0.67 -10.53 -11.81
C LEU A 84 0.61 -11.33 -10.50
N SER A 85 1.36 -12.43 -10.41
CA SER A 85 1.39 -13.34 -9.26
C SER A 85 2.84 -13.63 -8.90
N ALA A 86 3.24 -13.34 -7.66
CA ALA A 86 4.60 -13.58 -7.20
C ALA A 86 4.96 -15.07 -7.15
N GLU A 87 3.97 -15.96 -7.00
CA GLU A 87 4.20 -17.41 -6.98
C GLU A 87 4.56 -17.98 -8.36
N ASN A 88 4.02 -17.38 -9.43
CA ASN A 88 4.13 -17.90 -10.79
C ASN A 88 5.06 -17.06 -11.68
N ASP A 89 5.47 -15.88 -11.21
CA ASP A 89 6.27 -14.92 -11.95
C ASP A 89 7.48 -14.47 -11.13
N GLU A 90 8.63 -15.09 -11.39
CA GLU A 90 9.89 -14.85 -10.68
C GLU A 90 10.40 -13.41 -10.88
N PHE A 91 10.19 -12.82 -12.06
CA PHE A 91 10.56 -11.43 -12.29
C PHE A 91 9.71 -10.52 -11.40
N TYR A 92 8.39 -10.75 -11.35
CA TYR A 92 7.52 -9.98 -10.49
C TYR A 92 7.88 -10.14 -9.00
N ALA A 93 8.10 -11.36 -8.53
CA ALA A 93 8.47 -11.65 -7.14
C ALA A 93 9.73 -10.90 -6.69
N ASN A 94 10.77 -10.88 -7.54
CA ASN A 94 12.04 -10.22 -7.24
C ASN A 94 11.98 -8.69 -7.32
N ASN A 95 10.99 -8.13 -8.03
CA ASN A 95 10.86 -6.69 -8.26
C ASN A 95 9.69 -6.05 -7.49
N LEU A 96 8.88 -6.85 -6.80
CA LEU A 96 7.59 -6.46 -6.21
C LEU A 96 7.67 -5.19 -5.34
N TYR A 97 8.73 -5.09 -4.55
CA TYR A 97 8.97 -4.03 -3.57
C TYR A 97 10.07 -3.03 -3.97
N LEU A 98 10.66 -3.19 -5.15
CA LEU A 98 11.70 -2.27 -5.64
C LEU A 98 11.08 -0.94 -6.08
N ASN A 99 11.86 0.13 -6.02
CA ASN A 99 11.39 1.44 -6.45
C ASN A 99 11.35 1.57 -7.98
N PHE A 100 10.59 2.53 -8.48
CA PHE A 100 10.37 2.73 -9.91
C PHE A 100 11.65 2.90 -10.74
N GLY A 101 12.69 3.56 -10.18
CA GLY A 101 13.99 3.70 -10.84
C GLY A 101 14.75 2.38 -10.95
N GLU A 102 14.73 1.56 -9.91
CA GLU A 102 15.32 0.21 -9.90
C GLU A 102 14.61 -0.72 -10.88
N ILE A 103 13.27 -0.69 -10.93
CA ILE A 103 12.47 -1.47 -11.88
C ILE A 103 12.84 -1.09 -13.32
N GLY A 104 12.96 0.21 -13.62
CA GLY A 104 13.38 0.66 -14.95
C GLY A 104 14.72 0.07 -15.39
N THR A 105 15.69 0.01 -14.47
CA THR A 105 17.00 -0.62 -14.71
C THR A 105 16.86 -2.13 -14.91
N ASN A 106 16.07 -2.82 -14.08
CA ASN A 106 15.88 -4.27 -14.18
C ASN A 106 15.12 -4.68 -15.44
N ILE A 107 14.18 -3.87 -15.93
CA ILE A 107 13.50 -4.08 -17.21
C ILE A 107 14.47 -3.93 -18.39
N LYS A 108 15.35 -2.94 -18.34
CA LYS A 108 16.40 -2.77 -19.35
C LYS A 108 17.31 -4.01 -19.40
N ASN A 109 17.77 -4.48 -18.24
CA ASN A 109 18.59 -5.69 -18.14
C ASN A 109 17.85 -6.94 -18.66
N LEU A 110 16.57 -7.09 -18.30
CA LEU A 110 15.72 -8.17 -18.79
C LEU A 110 15.60 -8.16 -20.32
N MET A 111 15.44 -6.98 -20.92
CA MET A 111 15.38 -6.80 -22.37
C MET A 111 16.71 -7.13 -23.06
N GLU A 112 17.85 -6.68 -22.50
CA GLU A 112 19.18 -6.98 -23.02
C GLU A 112 19.49 -8.49 -22.96
N ASP A 113 19.13 -9.15 -21.86
CA ASP A 113 19.30 -10.60 -21.69
C ASP A 113 18.41 -11.39 -22.64
N PHE A 114 17.19 -10.93 -22.90
CA PHE A 114 16.33 -11.51 -23.92
C PHE A 114 16.92 -11.35 -25.32
N GLN A 115 17.50 -10.20 -25.66
CA GLN A 115 18.15 -9.96 -26.95
C GLN A 115 19.38 -10.87 -27.14
N LYS A 116 20.20 -11.07 -26.10
CA LYS A 116 21.36 -11.98 -26.14
C LYS A 116 20.95 -13.45 -26.34
N LYS A 117 19.82 -13.86 -25.75
CA LYS A 117 19.29 -15.23 -25.83
C LYS A 117 18.41 -15.47 -27.06
N LYS A 118 18.02 -14.42 -27.79
CA LYS A 118 17.25 -14.55 -29.02
C LYS A 118 18.07 -15.35 -30.05
N PRO A 119 17.55 -16.45 -30.61
CA PRO A 119 18.20 -17.12 -31.72
C PRO A 119 18.43 -16.10 -32.83
N LYS A 120 19.69 -15.95 -33.26
CA LYS A 120 19.98 -15.11 -34.43
C LYS A 120 19.24 -15.73 -35.61
N GLU A 121 18.52 -14.92 -36.39
CA GLU A 121 17.80 -15.39 -37.60
C GLU A 121 18.71 -16.13 -38.61
N GLN A 122 20.03 -16.06 -38.43
CA GLN A 122 21.05 -16.74 -39.24
C GLN A 122 21.66 -18.00 -38.58
N GLN A 123 21.19 -18.47 -37.42
CA GLN A 123 21.57 -19.81 -36.94
C GLN A 123 20.81 -20.84 -37.76
N LYS A 124 21.38 -21.24 -38.90
CA LYS A 124 20.94 -22.44 -39.60
C LYS A 124 21.07 -23.61 -38.62
N LEU A 125 19.94 -24.27 -38.33
CA LEU A 125 19.91 -25.52 -37.59
C LEU A 125 20.51 -26.61 -38.49
N GLU A 126 21.84 -26.69 -38.54
CA GLU A 126 22.56 -27.60 -39.46
C GLU A 126 22.76 -29.00 -38.86
N SER A 127 22.66 -29.17 -37.53
CA SER A 127 22.79 -30.47 -36.87
C SER A 127 21.55 -30.90 -36.08
N ILE A 128 21.38 -32.22 -35.93
CA ILE A 128 20.35 -32.84 -35.07
C ILE A 128 20.55 -32.45 -33.60
N SER A 129 21.79 -32.20 -33.18
CA SER A 129 22.10 -31.70 -31.84
C SER A 129 21.56 -30.28 -31.63
N ASP A 130 21.66 -29.41 -32.63
CA ASP A 130 21.15 -28.04 -32.55
C ASP A 130 19.62 -28.02 -32.53
N MET A 131 18.97 -28.91 -33.30
CA MET A 131 17.52 -29.08 -33.26
C MET A 131 17.04 -29.57 -31.89
N LYS A 132 17.74 -30.53 -31.27
CA LYS A 132 17.42 -31.01 -29.93
C LYS A 132 17.59 -29.90 -28.87
N ALA A 133 18.73 -29.20 -28.89
CA ALA A 133 18.98 -28.09 -27.97
C ALA A 133 17.98 -26.94 -28.16
N PHE A 134 17.53 -26.67 -29.40
CA PHE A 134 16.49 -25.68 -29.67
C PHE A 134 15.15 -26.12 -29.09
N VAL A 135 14.72 -27.36 -29.32
CA VAL A 135 13.45 -27.90 -28.79
C VAL A 135 13.47 -27.92 -27.26
N ASP A 136 14.60 -28.30 -26.64
CA ASP A 136 14.75 -28.35 -25.18
C ASP A 136 14.72 -26.94 -24.55
N ASN A 137 15.28 -25.93 -25.24
CA ASN A 137 15.33 -24.54 -24.74
C ASN A 137 14.13 -23.67 -25.17
N TYR A 138 13.36 -24.07 -26.17
CA TYR A 138 12.23 -23.31 -26.70
C TYR A 138 11.16 -22.96 -25.64
N PRO A 139 10.77 -23.87 -24.73
CA PRO A 139 9.85 -23.54 -23.65
C PRO A 139 10.37 -22.42 -22.74
N GLN A 140 11.67 -22.42 -22.41
CA GLN A 140 12.30 -21.38 -21.60
C GLN A 140 12.34 -20.04 -22.34
N PHE A 141 12.68 -20.05 -23.63
CA PHE A 141 12.66 -18.86 -24.48
C PHE A 141 11.24 -18.26 -24.59
N LYS A 142 10.22 -19.11 -24.79
CA LYS A 142 8.81 -18.68 -24.84
C LYS A 142 8.35 -18.07 -23.51
N LYS A 143 8.70 -18.68 -22.37
CA LYS A 143 8.43 -18.13 -21.03
C LYS A 143 9.09 -16.75 -20.87
N MET A 144 10.38 -16.64 -21.20
CA MET A 144 11.13 -15.38 -21.13
C MET A 144 10.49 -14.29 -22.00
N SER A 145 10.13 -14.62 -23.25
CA SER A 145 9.45 -13.68 -24.16
C SER A 145 8.13 -13.17 -23.58
N GLY A 146 7.36 -14.05 -22.92
CA GLY A 146 6.11 -13.68 -22.25
C GLY A 146 6.35 -12.72 -21.08
N THR A 147 7.33 -13.02 -20.21
CA THR A 147 7.71 -12.16 -19.08
C THR A 147 8.20 -10.78 -19.56
N VAL A 148 9.08 -10.74 -20.57
CA VAL A 148 9.58 -9.49 -21.17
C VAL A 148 8.42 -8.67 -21.72
N SER A 149 7.58 -9.28 -22.57
CA SER A 149 6.44 -8.58 -23.16
C SER A 149 5.51 -8.03 -22.08
N LYS A 150 5.19 -8.83 -21.06
CA LYS A 150 4.30 -8.45 -19.96
C LYS A 150 4.84 -7.23 -19.21
N HIS A 151 6.04 -7.34 -18.65
CA HIS A 151 6.55 -6.32 -17.74
C HIS A 151 7.04 -5.07 -18.46
N VAL A 152 7.56 -5.17 -19.69
CA VAL A 152 7.86 -4.00 -20.53
C VAL A 152 6.58 -3.22 -20.82
N THR A 153 5.48 -3.90 -21.16
CA THR A 153 4.20 -3.22 -21.40
C THR A 153 3.66 -2.56 -20.14
N VAL A 154 3.66 -3.26 -19.00
CA VAL A 154 3.18 -2.69 -17.73
C VAL A 154 4.00 -1.47 -17.32
N VAL A 155 5.34 -1.59 -17.30
CA VAL A 155 6.21 -0.48 -16.89
C VAL A 155 6.18 0.68 -17.90
N GLY A 156 6.04 0.37 -19.20
CA GLY A 156 5.83 1.37 -20.24
C GLY A 156 4.56 2.18 -20.01
N GLU A 157 3.45 1.52 -19.65
CA GLU A 157 2.19 2.22 -19.34
C GLU A 157 2.29 3.03 -18.03
N LEU A 158 2.93 2.51 -16.99
CA LEU A 158 3.19 3.27 -15.76
C LEU A 158 3.98 4.55 -16.07
N SER A 159 5.04 4.46 -16.87
CA SER A 159 5.86 5.60 -17.29
C SER A 159 5.05 6.64 -18.08
N ARG A 160 4.17 6.17 -18.99
CA ARG A 160 3.26 7.02 -19.75
C ARG A 160 2.31 7.80 -18.83
N LEU A 161 1.66 7.12 -17.87
CA LEU A 161 0.73 7.72 -16.92
C LEU A 161 1.41 8.72 -15.98
N VAL A 162 2.62 8.40 -15.49
CA VAL A 162 3.44 9.33 -14.68
C VAL A 162 3.71 10.62 -15.44
N SER A 163 4.09 10.51 -16.71
CA SER A 163 4.42 11.66 -17.56
C SER A 163 3.19 12.48 -17.92
N GLU A 164 2.09 11.82 -18.27
CA GLU A 164 0.82 12.46 -18.67
C GLU A 164 0.20 13.27 -17.53
N ARG A 165 0.20 12.71 -16.30
CA ARG A 165 -0.45 13.31 -15.12
C ARG A 165 0.48 14.16 -14.25
N HIS A 166 1.75 14.35 -14.64
CA HIS A 166 2.75 15.11 -13.86
C HIS A 166 2.94 14.57 -12.44
N LEU A 167 2.92 13.24 -12.29
CA LEU A 167 2.89 12.60 -10.97
C LEU A 167 4.16 12.81 -10.14
N MET A 168 5.30 13.13 -10.77
CA MET A 168 6.53 13.43 -10.05
C MET A 168 6.37 14.69 -9.18
N GLU A 169 5.87 15.80 -9.75
CA GLU A 169 5.63 17.05 -9.02
C GLU A 169 4.48 16.92 -8.02
N VAL A 170 3.41 16.20 -8.40
CA VAL A 170 2.30 15.91 -7.49
C VAL A 170 2.79 15.13 -6.28
N SER A 171 3.53 14.04 -6.50
CA SER A 171 4.03 13.21 -5.41
C SER A 171 5.04 13.92 -4.53
N GLU A 172 5.90 14.78 -5.07
CA GLU A 172 6.81 15.60 -4.25
C GLU A 172 6.04 16.45 -3.25
N LEU A 173 4.96 17.11 -3.70
CA LEU A 173 4.09 17.90 -2.82
C LEU A 173 3.31 17.02 -1.84
N GLU A 174 2.86 15.83 -2.25
CA GLU A 174 2.21 14.88 -1.33
C GLU A 174 3.15 14.50 -0.17
N GLN A 175 4.44 14.27 -0.46
CA GLN A 175 5.45 13.97 0.56
C GLN A 175 5.74 15.19 1.45
N GLU A 176 5.79 16.41 0.88
CA GLU A 176 5.88 17.66 1.64
C GLU A 176 4.69 17.80 2.62
N LEU A 177 3.46 17.60 2.14
CA LEU A 177 2.24 17.69 2.97
C LEU A 177 2.19 16.63 4.07
N ALA A 178 2.68 15.42 3.79
CA ALA A 178 2.67 14.31 4.73
C ALA A 178 3.77 14.43 5.80
N CYS A 179 4.99 14.83 5.41
CA CYS A 179 6.18 14.70 6.24
C CYS A 179 6.71 16.03 6.80
N GLN A 180 6.47 17.16 6.12
CA GLN A 180 7.07 18.44 6.45
C GLN A 180 6.12 19.32 7.29
N ASN A 181 6.67 20.42 7.81
CA ASN A 181 5.94 21.37 8.64
C ASN A 181 6.14 22.82 8.17
N ASP A 182 6.22 23.03 6.86
CA ASP A 182 6.24 24.36 6.24
C ASP A 182 4.89 24.65 5.57
N HIS A 183 3.98 25.25 6.34
CA HIS A 183 2.65 25.63 5.87
C HIS A 183 2.70 26.63 4.69
N SER A 184 3.67 27.55 4.70
CA SER A 184 3.76 28.62 3.71
C SER A 184 4.16 28.05 2.35
N SER A 185 5.21 27.23 2.32
CA SER A 185 5.64 26.50 1.12
C SER A 185 4.54 25.58 0.60
N ALA A 186 3.97 24.73 1.46
CA ALA A 186 2.90 23.81 1.10
C ALA A 186 1.69 24.53 0.50
N SER A 187 1.24 25.64 1.13
CA SER A 187 0.10 26.42 0.63
C SER A 187 0.36 27.03 -0.75
N GLN A 188 1.57 27.52 -1.01
CA GLN A 188 1.95 28.06 -2.32
C GLN A 188 2.03 26.95 -3.39
N ASN A 189 2.62 25.81 -3.05
CA ASN A 189 2.80 24.69 -3.97
C ASN A 189 1.47 24.02 -4.33
N VAL A 190 0.54 23.88 -3.38
CA VAL A 190 -0.81 23.37 -3.66
C VAL A 190 -1.52 24.26 -4.67
N ARG A 191 -1.56 25.59 -4.45
CA ARG A 191 -2.16 26.53 -5.41
C ARG A 191 -1.52 26.45 -6.80
N ARG A 192 -0.18 26.36 -6.86
CA ARG A 192 0.58 26.22 -8.11
C ARG A 192 0.13 24.98 -8.89
N LEU A 193 0.01 23.83 -8.24
CA LEU A 193 -0.39 22.58 -8.91
C LEU A 193 -1.89 22.56 -9.28
N LEU A 194 -2.77 23.16 -8.49
CA LEU A 194 -4.19 23.27 -8.83
C LEU A 194 -4.40 24.06 -10.14
N GLN A 195 -3.57 25.07 -10.38
CA GLN A 195 -3.57 25.89 -11.61
C GLN A 195 -2.95 25.18 -12.82
N ASN A 196 -2.21 24.08 -12.62
CA ASN A 196 -1.59 23.34 -13.72
C ASN A 196 -2.67 22.50 -14.46
N PRO A 197 -2.89 22.72 -15.78
CA PRO A 197 -3.92 22.01 -16.54
C PRO A 197 -3.62 20.51 -16.72
N ARG A 198 -2.37 20.07 -16.52
CA ARG A 198 -1.98 18.67 -16.65
C ARG A 198 -2.23 17.84 -15.39
N VAL A 199 -2.43 18.49 -14.24
CA VAL A 199 -2.83 17.82 -13.01
C VAL A 199 -4.30 17.44 -13.13
N SER A 200 -4.58 16.14 -13.03
CA SER A 200 -5.94 15.63 -13.16
C SER A 200 -6.84 16.16 -12.05
N GLU A 201 -8.16 16.13 -12.28
CA GLU A 201 -9.14 16.52 -11.25
C GLU A 201 -8.93 15.75 -9.94
N MET A 202 -8.65 14.46 -10.03
CA MET A 202 -8.49 13.59 -8.87
C MET A 202 -7.18 13.86 -8.13
N ASP A 203 -6.09 14.12 -8.85
CA ASP A 203 -4.83 14.50 -8.24
C ASP A 203 -4.96 15.84 -7.50
N ALA A 204 -5.69 16.80 -8.07
CA ALA A 204 -5.98 18.07 -7.40
C ALA A 204 -6.81 17.87 -6.12
N VAL A 205 -7.85 17.04 -6.16
CA VAL A 205 -8.70 16.73 -5.00
C VAL A 205 -7.89 16.05 -3.89
N ARG A 206 -7.00 15.11 -4.24
CA ARG A 206 -6.09 14.45 -3.28
C ARG A 206 -5.15 15.44 -2.59
N LEU A 207 -4.53 16.34 -3.33
CA LEU A 207 -3.65 17.37 -2.76
C LEU A 207 -4.42 18.23 -1.74
N VAL A 208 -5.67 18.59 -2.04
CA VAL A 208 -6.51 19.35 -1.12
C VAL A 208 -6.95 18.51 0.08
N MET A 209 -7.21 17.20 -0.08
CA MET A 209 -7.47 16.30 1.05
C MET A 209 -6.29 16.19 2.00
N LEU A 210 -5.08 15.96 1.47
CA LEU A 210 -3.85 15.89 2.26
C LEU A 210 -3.59 17.20 2.99
N TYR A 211 -3.76 18.34 2.29
CA TYR A 211 -3.70 19.66 2.90
C TYR A 211 -4.72 19.82 4.02
N ALA A 212 -5.97 19.40 3.80
CA ALA A 212 -7.04 19.51 4.79
C ALA A 212 -6.73 18.65 6.03
N LEU A 213 -6.35 17.39 5.86
CA LEU A 213 -5.97 16.49 6.96
C LEU A 213 -4.80 17.03 7.78
N ARG A 214 -3.86 17.73 7.13
CA ARG A 214 -2.68 18.31 7.79
C ARG A 214 -2.97 19.65 8.48
N TYR A 215 -3.68 20.55 7.80
CA TYR A 215 -3.78 21.98 8.14
C TYR A 215 -5.21 22.47 8.41
N GLU A 216 -6.20 21.59 8.61
CA GLU A 216 -7.59 21.98 8.93
C GLU A 216 -7.72 22.91 10.15
N ARG A 217 -6.80 22.80 11.13
CA ARG A 217 -6.78 23.64 12.34
C ARG A 217 -5.67 24.69 12.36
N HIS A 218 -4.97 24.87 11.26
CA HIS A 218 -3.93 25.90 11.17
C HIS A 218 -4.58 27.29 11.15
N SER A 219 -4.07 28.24 11.93
CA SER A 219 -4.66 29.59 12.06
C SER A 219 -4.76 30.31 10.71
N SER A 220 -3.82 30.04 9.81
CA SER A 220 -3.74 30.62 8.46
C SER A 220 -4.12 29.61 7.38
N SER A 221 -5.00 28.64 7.69
CA SER A 221 -5.45 27.64 6.73
C SER A 221 -6.14 28.29 5.53
N ILE A 222 -5.73 27.92 4.32
CA ILE A 222 -6.31 28.42 3.07
C ILE A 222 -7.33 27.45 2.46
N LEU A 223 -7.79 26.46 3.23
CA LEU A 223 -8.69 25.40 2.75
C LEU A 223 -9.96 25.93 2.03
N PRO A 224 -10.69 26.96 2.53
CA PRO A 224 -11.84 27.50 1.80
C PRO A 224 -11.47 28.05 0.42
N GLY A 225 -10.31 28.69 0.31
CA GLY A 225 -9.79 29.18 -0.97
C GLY A 225 -9.42 28.04 -1.91
N LEU A 226 -8.78 26.98 -1.42
CA LEU A 226 -8.47 25.80 -2.23
C LEU A 226 -9.73 25.10 -2.76
N MET A 227 -10.80 25.04 -1.97
CA MET A 227 -12.10 24.53 -2.42
C MET A 227 -12.69 25.37 -3.56
N GLU A 228 -12.55 26.69 -3.50
CA GLU A 228 -12.96 27.59 -4.59
C GLU A 228 -12.10 27.38 -5.85
N GLU A 229 -10.79 27.13 -5.69
CA GLU A 229 -9.91 26.80 -6.82
C GLU A 229 -10.27 25.47 -7.49
N LEU A 230 -10.65 24.44 -6.74
CA LEU A 230 -11.16 23.18 -7.29
C LEU A 230 -12.42 23.41 -8.12
N ASN A 231 -13.37 24.20 -7.61
CA ASN A 231 -14.59 24.56 -8.34
C ASN A 231 -14.25 25.32 -9.63
N ARG A 232 -13.30 26.27 -9.57
CA ARG A 232 -12.83 27.02 -10.75
C ARG A 232 -12.14 26.15 -11.80
N LYS A 233 -11.44 25.09 -11.37
CA LYS A 233 -10.84 24.07 -12.25
C LYS A 233 -11.89 23.20 -12.96
N GLY A 234 -13.15 23.23 -12.51
CA GLY A 234 -14.25 22.43 -13.07
C GLY A 234 -14.40 21.06 -12.41
N VAL A 235 -13.78 20.84 -11.24
CA VAL A 235 -13.91 19.59 -10.48
C VAL A 235 -15.38 19.37 -10.11
N SER A 236 -15.87 18.14 -10.32
CA SER A 236 -17.27 17.82 -10.02
C SER A 236 -17.61 18.06 -8.55
N GLU A 237 -18.85 18.49 -8.27
CA GLU A 237 -19.33 18.72 -6.90
C GLU A 237 -19.19 17.46 -6.03
N LYS A 238 -19.36 16.27 -6.63
CA LYS A 238 -19.12 14.98 -5.96
C LYS A 238 -17.69 14.89 -5.43
N HIS A 239 -16.69 15.21 -6.26
CA HIS A 239 -15.28 15.14 -5.86
C HIS A 239 -14.92 16.24 -4.85
N CYS A 240 -15.48 17.45 -4.97
CA CYS A 240 -15.30 18.50 -3.96
C CYS A 240 -15.83 18.06 -2.58
N ARG A 241 -17.03 17.44 -2.51
CA ARG A 241 -17.60 16.91 -1.25
C ARG A 241 -16.74 15.83 -0.59
N MET A 242 -15.89 15.14 -1.36
CA MET A 242 -15.00 14.13 -0.79
C MET A 242 -13.94 14.76 0.12
N VAL A 243 -13.51 16.00 -0.12
CA VAL A 243 -12.56 16.70 0.77
C VAL A 243 -13.16 16.85 2.17
N THR A 244 -14.40 17.35 2.26
CA THR A 244 -15.11 17.48 3.54
C THR A 244 -15.33 16.13 4.19
N SER A 245 -15.75 15.13 3.41
CA SER A 245 -15.97 13.76 3.90
C SER A 245 -14.68 13.13 4.45
N MET A 246 -13.54 13.42 3.84
CA MET A 246 -12.23 12.93 4.28
C MET A 246 -11.83 13.54 5.63
N VAL A 247 -12.11 14.84 5.83
CA VAL A 247 -11.88 15.51 7.12
C VAL A 247 -12.81 14.97 8.20
N GLU A 248 -14.08 14.71 7.87
CA GLU A 248 -15.02 14.07 8.78
C GLU A 248 -14.65 12.62 9.11
N TYR A 249 -13.95 11.93 8.20
CA TYR A 249 -13.52 10.55 8.38
C TYR A 249 -12.22 10.43 9.18
N GLY A 250 -11.16 11.16 8.80
CA GLY A 250 -9.80 11.02 9.33
C GLY A 250 -9.18 12.30 9.89
N GLY A 251 -9.96 13.36 10.06
CA GLY A 251 -9.49 14.62 10.64
C GLY A 251 -9.11 14.51 12.12
N LYS A 252 -8.46 15.56 12.66
CA LYS A 252 -7.92 15.59 14.03
C LYS A 252 -9.00 15.45 15.11
N ARG A 253 -10.28 15.62 14.78
CA ARG A 253 -11.42 15.42 15.71
C ARG A 253 -11.77 13.96 15.91
N VAL A 254 -11.44 13.09 14.95
CA VAL A 254 -11.88 11.68 14.93
C VAL A 254 -10.75 10.73 15.30
N ARG A 255 -9.53 11.01 14.84
CA ARG A 255 -8.36 10.16 15.10
C ARG A 255 -7.98 10.13 16.59
N GLY A 256 -7.64 8.93 17.08
CA GLY A 256 -7.15 8.73 18.46
C GLY A 256 -5.66 9.07 18.62
N SER A 257 -4.90 9.07 17.52
CA SER A 257 -3.46 9.34 17.45
C SER A 257 -3.13 10.60 16.65
N ASP A 258 -2.00 11.24 16.97
CA ASP A 258 -1.49 12.33 16.14
C ASP A 258 -0.75 11.76 14.92
N LEU A 259 -1.44 11.69 13.78
CA LEU A 259 -0.87 11.27 12.48
C LEU A 259 0.37 12.04 12.04
N VAL A 260 0.54 13.28 12.52
CA VAL A 260 1.67 14.12 12.18
C VAL A 260 2.16 14.82 13.43
N ASN A 261 3.17 14.23 14.06
CA ASN A 261 3.82 14.78 15.24
C ASN A 261 5.04 15.61 14.79
N PRO A 262 5.15 16.90 15.15
CA PRO A 262 6.30 17.72 14.79
C PRO A 262 7.63 17.19 15.35
N GLN A 263 7.59 16.44 16.45
CA GLN A 263 8.77 15.81 17.05
C GLN A 263 9.22 14.56 16.27
N ASP A 264 8.28 13.87 15.61
CA ASP A 264 8.57 12.66 14.84
C ASP A 264 9.15 13.01 13.46
N ALA A 265 8.83 14.15 12.85
CA ALA A 265 9.50 14.59 11.61
C ALA A 265 11.04 14.71 11.76
N VAL A 266 11.53 15.09 12.96
CA VAL A 266 12.98 15.17 13.29
C VAL A 266 13.57 13.80 13.65
N ALA A 267 12.74 12.85 14.11
CA ALA A 267 13.16 11.48 14.44
C ALA A 267 13.13 10.55 13.21
N ILE A 268 12.14 10.72 12.33
CA ILE A 268 11.95 10.04 11.05
C ILE A 268 13.14 10.34 10.14
N THR A 269 13.52 11.61 10.00
CA THR A 269 14.75 11.99 9.28
C THR A 269 15.97 11.25 9.85
N LYS A 270 16.15 11.17 11.18
CA LYS A 270 17.28 10.46 11.80
C LYS A 270 17.24 8.93 11.72
N GLN A 271 16.06 8.29 11.68
CA GLN A 271 15.92 6.83 11.61
C GLN A 271 16.07 6.30 10.17
N PHE A 272 15.60 7.06 9.17
CA PHE A 272 15.83 6.73 7.76
C PHE A 272 17.32 6.73 7.40
N PHE A 273 18.15 7.55 8.06
CA PHE A 273 19.61 7.57 7.90
C PHE A 273 20.34 6.28 8.32
N LYS A 274 19.73 5.37 9.09
CA LYS A 274 20.43 4.19 9.65
C LYS A 274 20.04 2.85 9.02
N GLY A 275 18.94 2.76 8.28
CA GLY A 275 18.35 1.47 7.86
C GLY A 275 18.48 1.09 6.39
N LEU A 276 18.66 2.05 5.48
CA LEU A 276 18.70 1.78 4.04
C LEU A 276 19.96 2.40 3.45
N LYS A 277 20.88 1.54 3.00
CA LYS A 277 21.92 1.94 2.04
C LYS A 277 21.21 2.29 0.73
N GLY A 278 20.76 3.54 0.58
CA GLY A 278 20.10 4.04 -0.61
C GLY A 278 20.13 5.56 -0.62
N VAL A 279 20.25 6.13 -1.81
CA VAL A 279 20.09 7.57 -2.04
C VAL A 279 18.71 7.98 -1.52
N GLU A 280 18.63 9.07 -0.74
CA GLU A 280 17.35 9.59 -0.25
C GLU A 280 16.40 9.80 -1.43
N ASN A 281 15.27 9.11 -1.42
CA ASN A 281 14.24 9.25 -2.43
C ASN A 281 13.17 10.21 -1.94
N VAL A 282 13.10 11.39 -2.56
CA VAL A 282 12.14 12.46 -2.24
C VAL A 282 10.68 11.97 -2.36
N TYR A 283 10.44 10.92 -3.16
CA TYR A 283 9.11 10.37 -3.42
C TYR A 283 8.66 9.32 -2.41
N THR A 284 9.51 8.90 -1.46
CA THR A 284 9.21 7.82 -0.49
C THR A 284 9.72 8.18 0.92
N GLN A 285 9.47 9.40 1.37
CA GLN A 285 9.86 9.88 2.72
C GLN A 285 8.88 9.43 3.81
N HIS A 286 7.60 9.37 3.46
CA HIS A 286 6.53 8.95 4.35
C HIS A 286 6.71 7.50 4.82
N ALA A 287 6.32 7.24 6.07
CA ALA A 287 6.19 5.91 6.62
C ALA A 287 4.78 5.75 7.21
N PRO A 288 4.05 4.65 6.90
CA PRO A 288 2.71 4.43 7.45
C PRO A 288 2.70 4.40 8.98
N LEU A 289 1.62 4.90 9.59
CA LEU A 289 1.44 4.87 11.05
C LEU A 289 1.56 3.45 11.63
N LEU A 290 1.16 2.45 10.84
CA LEU A 290 1.30 1.04 11.17
C LEU A 290 2.75 0.65 11.50
N GLN A 291 3.73 1.20 10.79
CA GLN A 291 5.14 0.86 11.00
C GLN A 291 5.60 1.26 12.41
N GLU A 292 5.28 2.49 12.84
CA GLU A 292 5.60 2.96 14.18
C GLU A 292 4.81 2.17 15.24
N THR A 293 3.53 1.92 14.99
CA THR A 293 2.66 1.14 15.90
C THR A 293 3.25 -0.25 16.15
N LEU A 294 3.70 -0.94 15.11
CA LEU A 294 4.35 -2.25 15.22
C LEU A 294 5.71 -2.17 15.90
N ASP A 295 6.52 -1.15 15.63
CA ASP A 295 7.81 -0.96 16.32
C ASP A 295 7.62 -0.77 17.83
N GLN A 296 6.67 0.07 18.24
CA GLN A 296 6.33 0.26 19.66
C GLN A 296 5.74 -1.02 20.27
N LEU A 297 4.93 -1.77 19.52
CA LEU A 297 4.37 -3.05 19.97
C LEU A 297 5.48 -4.09 20.25
N ILE A 298 6.38 -4.28 19.28
CA ILE A 298 7.48 -5.26 19.36
C ILE A 298 8.45 -4.89 20.50
N LYS A 299 8.63 -3.60 20.77
CA LYS A 299 9.47 -3.08 21.88
C LYS A 299 8.76 -3.05 23.23
N GLY A 300 7.48 -3.44 23.31
CA GLY A 300 6.70 -3.41 24.56
C GLY A 300 6.39 -1.99 25.06
N ARG A 301 6.37 -1.00 24.17
CA ARG A 301 6.16 0.43 24.47
C ARG A 301 4.81 0.96 23.98
N LEU A 302 4.03 0.13 23.29
CA LEU A 302 2.70 0.52 22.81
C LEU A 302 1.74 0.74 23.99
N LYS A 303 1.24 1.97 24.13
CA LYS A 303 0.42 2.39 25.27
C LYS A 303 -0.93 1.67 25.28
N ASP A 304 -1.24 1.00 26.40
CA ASP A 304 -2.53 0.32 26.61
C ASP A 304 -3.73 1.29 26.69
N SER A 305 -3.50 2.57 26.98
CA SER A 305 -4.54 3.59 26.95
C SER A 305 -5.10 3.83 25.54
N HIS A 306 -4.29 3.64 24.51
CA HIS A 306 -4.69 3.76 23.11
C HIS A 306 -4.94 2.39 22.47
N PHE A 307 -4.23 1.36 22.93
CA PHE A 307 -4.34 0.00 22.42
C PHE A 307 -4.65 -1.01 23.54
N PRO A 308 -5.84 -0.95 24.16
CA PRO A 308 -6.20 -1.84 25.27
C PRO A 308 -6.28 -3.30 24.83
N TYR A 309 -6.00 -4.19 25.78
CA TYR A 309 -6.22 -5.62 25.62
C TYR A 309 -7.71 -5.95 25.82
N LEU A 310 -8.21 -6.90 25.04
CA LEU A 310 -9.51 -7.50 25.30
C LEU A 310 -9.37 -8.58 26.39
N GLY A 311 -10.05 -8.36 27.52
CA GLY A 311 -10.04 -9.27 28.67
C GLY A 311 -9.01 -8.88 29.75
N PRO A 312 -8.90 -9.68 30.83
CA PRO A 312 -8.10 -9.34 32.01
C PRO A 312 -6.59 -9.59 31.83
N SER A 313 -6.17 -10.25 30.75
CA SER A 313 -4.78 -10.64 30.50
C SER A 313 -4.07 -9.68 29.57
N SER A 314 -2.91 -9.18 29.99
CA SER A 314 -1.96 -8.46 29.14
C SER A 314 -0.78 -9.35 28.76
N LEU A 315 -0.33 -9.21 27.52
CA LEU A 315 0.88 -9.90 27.07
C LEU A 315 2.10 -9.22 27.71
N ARG A 316 2.88 -9.99 28.49
CA ARG A 316 4.11 -9.51 29.13
C ARG A 316 5.36 -9.74 28.28
N ASP A 317 5.34 -10.82 27.50
CA ASP A 317 6.45 -11.21 26.63
C ASP A 317 6.41 -10.46 25.29
N ARG A 318 7.55 -10.40 24.62
CA ARG A 318 7.63 -9.83 23.27
C ARG A 318 6.77 -10.68 22.33
N PRO A 319 5.79 -10.10 21.61
CA PRO A 319 4.97 -10.85 20.68
C PRO A 319 5.83 -11.42 19.55
N GLN A 320 5.66 -12.72 19.29
CA GLN A 320 6.36 -13.43 18.21
C GLN A 320 5.49 -13.49 16.96
N ASP A 321 4.20 -13.80 17.10
CA ASP A 321 3.25 -13.89 16.01
C ASP A 321 2.22 -12.77 16.13
N ILE A 322 2.16 -11.90 15.11
CA ILE A 322 1.29 -10.73 15.08
C ILE A 322 0.40 -10.81 13.85
N ILE A 323 -0.91 -10.77 14.05
CA ILE A 323 -1.90 -10.63 12.98
C ILE A 323 -2.41 -9.19 13.04
N VAL A 324 -2.22 -8.42 11.99
CA VAL A 324 -2.75 -7.06 11.86
C VAL A 324 -4.00 -7.12 11.01
N PHE A 325 -5.12 -6.61 11.51
CA PHE A 325 -6.35 -6.49 10.73
C PHE A 325 -6.82 -5.03 10.68
N VAL A 326 -6.83 -4.45 9.49
CA VAL A 326 -7.28 -3.08 9.26
C VAL A 326 -8.75 -3.07 8.82
N ILE A 327 -9.60 -2.62 9.73
CA ILE A 327 -10.99 -2.27 9.43
C ILE A 327 -11.00 -1.05 8.51
N GLY A 328 -11.75 -1.15 7.43
CA GLY A 328 -11.73 -0.12 6.40
C GLY A 328 -10.57 -0.23 5.44
N GLY A 329 -9.72 -1.28 5.50
CA GLY A 329 -8.83 -1.69 4.40
C GLY A 329 -7.37 -1.27 4.56
N ALA A 330 -6.45 -2.11 4.10
CA ALA A 330 -4.99 -1.93 4.17
C ALA A 330 -4.42 -1.42 2.83
N THR A 331 -3.14 -1.05 2.79
CA THR A 331 -2.47 -0.60 1.55
C THR A 331 -1.24 -1.46 1.20
N TYR A 332 -0.76 -1.36 -0.04
CA TYR A 332 0.51 -2.01 -0.42
C TYR A 332 1.74 -1.33 0.19
N GLU A 333 1.64 -0.06 0.60
CA GLU A 333 2.68 0.62 1.37
C GLU A 333 2.85 -0.04 2.76
N GLU A 334 1.73 -0.35 3.41
CA GLU A 334 1.72 -1.08 4.68
C GLU A 334 2.21 -2.51 4.53
N ALA A 335 1.87 -3.17 3.42
CA ALA A 335 2.39 -4.50 3.11
C ALA A 335 3.91 -4.49 2.95
N LEU A 336 4.48 -3.44 2.34
CA LEU A 336 5.93 -3.25 2.25
C LEU A 336 6.55 -3.03 3.64
N ALA A 337 5.94 -2.19 4.49
CA ALA A 337 6.43 -1.97 5.85
C ALA A 337 6.48 -3.29 6.65
N ILE A 338 5.44 -4.12 6.55
CA ILE A 338 5.39 -5.44 7.18
C ILE A 338 6.42 -6.40 6.59
N TYR A 339 6.59 -6.41 5.27
CA TYR A 339 7.62 -7.22 4.61
C TYR A 339 9.02 -6.87 5.13
N ASN A 340 9.33 -5.58 5.26
CA ASN A 340 10.60 -5.11 5.80
C ASN A 340 10.78 -5.50 7.27
N LEU A 341 9.75 -5.37 8.10
CA LEU A 341 9.80 -5.78 9.51
C LEU A 341 10.05 -7.30 9.64
N ASN A 342 9.34 -8.13 8.88
CA ASN A 342 9.54 -9.58 8.87
C ASN A 342 10.97 -10.01 8.49
N ARG A 343 11.67 -9.23 7.66
CA ARG A 343 13.05 -9.51 7.24
C ARG A 343 14.09 -8.98 8.21
N THR A 344 13.80 -7.88 8.89
CA THR A 344 14.78 -7.15 9.72
C THR A 344 14.67 -7.47 11.20
N VAL A 345 13.51 -7.94 11.65
CA VAL A 345 13.23 -8.21 13.06
C VAL A 345 13.19 -9.73 13.30
N PRO A 346 14.31 -10.34 13.77
CA PRO A 346 14.34 -11.77 14.02
C PRO A 346 13.38 -12.17 15.14
N GLY A 347 12.77 -13.34 14.98
CA GLY A 347 11.84 -13.93 15.95
C GLY A 347 10.44 -13.30 15.95
N VAL A 348 10.11 -12.46 14.97
CA VAL A 348 8.77 -11.88 14.80
C VAL A 348 8.23 -12.23 13.42
N ARG A 349 6.97 -12.64 13.35
CA ARG A 349 6.22 -12.92 12.13
C ARG A 349 4.94 -12.11 12.15
N ILE A 350 4.73 -11.33 11.11
CA ILE A 350 3.62 -10.39 10.99
C ILE A 350 2.83 -10.72 9.72
N VAL A 351 1.51 -10.87 9.86
CA VAL A 351 0.58 -11.05 8.74
C VAL A 351 -0.36 -9.85 8.69
N LEU A 352 -0.49 -9.22 7.52
CA LEU A 352 -1.42 -8.13 7.27
C LEU A 352 -2.71 -8.65 6.64
N GLY A 353 -3.83 -8.21 7.18
CA GLY A 353 -5.14 -8.34 6.59
C GLY A 353 -5.90 -7.03 6.69
N GLY A 354 -6.95 -6.92 5.89
CA GLY A 354 -7.90 -5.83 5.97
C GLY A 354 -9.18 -6.18 5.25
N THR A 355 -10.21 -5.35 5.40
CA THR A 355 -11.48 -5.55 4.68
C THR A 355 -11.30 -5.51 3.15
N THR A 356 -10.35 -4.70 2.66
CA THR A 356 -9.94 -4.60 1.26
C THR A 356 -8.46 -4.18 1.21
N ILE A 357 -7.84 -4.22 0.04
CA ILE A 357 -6.63 -3.45 -0.26
C ILE A 357 -7.05 -2.17 -1.00
N HIS A 358 -6.61 -1.03 -0.49
CA HIS A 358 -6.93 0.29 -1.03
C HIS A 358 -5.87 0.78 -2.01
N ASN A 359 -6.39 1.43 -3.05
CA ASN A 359 -5.72 2.48 -3.80
C ASN A 359 -6.54 3.76 -3.64
N THR A 360 -6.01 4.87 -4.14
CA THR A 360 -6.71 6.14 -3.95
C THR A 360 -8.08 6.17 -4.61
N LYS A 361 -8.28 5.51 -5.77
CA LYS A 361 -9.60 5.39 -6.43
C LYS A 361 -10.64 4.62 -5.61
N ARG A 362 -10.23 3.57 -4.88
CA ARG A 362 -11.13 2.76 -4.04
C ARG A 362 -11.44 3.43 -2.71
N SER A 363 -10.49 4.16 -2.14
CA SER A 363 -10.71 5.00 -0.95
C SER A 363 -11.87 5.97 -1.14
N GLU A 364 -12.11 6.44 -2.37
CA GLU A 364 -13.22 7.32 -2.75
C GLU A 364 -14.59 6.68 -2.52
N SER A 365 -14.74 5.40 -2.90
CA SER A 365 -16.00 4.66 -2.74
C SER A 365 -16.32 4.36 -1.28
N SER A 366 -15.30 4.06 -0.47
CA SER A 366 -15.46 3.72 0.94
C SER A 366 -15.71 4.91 1.88
N THR A 367 -15.69 6.15 1.38
CA THR A 367 -15.99 7.34 2.19
C THR A 367 -17.44 7.41 2.68
N THR A 368 -18.33 6.53 2.20
CA THR A 368 -19.68 6.40 2.74
C THR A 368 -19.70 5.41 3.93
N PRO A 369 -20.37 5.74 5.05
CA PRO A 369 -20.44 4.86 6.23
C PRO A 369 -21.03 3.46 5.95
N ARG A 370 -21.72 3.27 4.82
CA ARG A 370 -22.45 2.05 4.44
C ARG A 370 -21.54 0.95 3.88
N ASP A 371 -20.36 1.26 3.36
CA ASP A 371 -19.51 0.27 2.68
C ASP A 371 -18.55 -0.48 3.61
N ARG A 372 -18.61 -0.23 4.92
CA ARG A 372 -17.71 -0.84 5.93
C ARG A 372 -17.71 -2.38 5.98
N PHE A 373 -18.67 -3.05 5.33
CA PHE A 373 -18.81 -4.52 5.37
C PHE A 373 -19.20 -5.19 4.05
N ALA A 374 -19.17 -4.51 2.90
CA ALA A 374 -19.75 -5.07 1.67
C ALA A 374 -18.85 -6.08 0.91
N SER A 375 -17.57 -6.23 1.26
CA SER A 375 -16.71 -7.21 0.58
C SER A 375 -15.54 -7.64 1.45
N VAL A 376 -15.71 -8.71 2.23
CA VAL A 376 -14.55 -9.48 2.72
C VAL A 376 -14.01 -10.27 1.53
N GLN A 377 -13.05 -9.70 0.80
CA GLN A 377 -12.24 -10.45 -0.16
C GLN A 377 -10.92 -10.80 0.50
N LEU A 378 -10.82 -12.03 1.00
CA LEU A 378 -9.53 -12.64 1.34
C LEU A 378 -8.73 -12.76 0.04
N HIS A 379 -7.58 -12.09 -0.03
CA HIS A 379 -6.66 -12.21 -1.14
C HIS A 379 -6.15 -13.67 -1.22
N PRO A 380 -6.07 -14.31 -2.40
CA PRO A 380 -5.62 -15.70 -2.53
C PRO A 380 -4.21 -15.93 -1.99
N ASP A 381 -3.34 -14.92 -2.05
CA ASP A 381 -1.96 -15.00 -1.55
C ASP A 381 -1.87 -14.80 -0.01
N ILE A 382 -3.00 -14.61 0.69
CA ILE A 382 -3.13 -14.67 2.17
C ILE A 382 -3.54 -16.10 2.59
N ALA A 383 -3.48 -17.08 1.69
CA ALA A 383 -3.65 -18.49 2.03
C ALA A 383 -2.35 -19.09 2.61
N ILE A 384 -1.87 -18.57 3.73
CA ILE A 384 -1.01 -19.39 4.60
C ILE A 384 -1.95 -20.28 5.41
N ARG A 385 -2.07 -21.52 4.96
CA ARG A 385 -2.53 -22.64 5.80
C ARG A 385 -1.72 -22.65 7.09
N HIS A 386 -2.23 -22.05 8.16
CA HIS A 386 -1.61 -22.17 9.48
C HIS A 386 -2.66 -22.19 10.60
N PRO A 387 -2.61 -23.19 11.50
CA PRO A 387 -3.56 -23.33 12.61
C PRO A 387 -3.13 -22.40 13.76
N LEU A 388 -3.69 -21.18 13.84
CA LEU A 388 -3.26 -20.17 14.82
C LEU A 388 -4.45 -19.39 15.43
N PHE A 389 -5.38 -20.09 16.08
CA PHE A 389 -6.54 -19.44 16.67
C PHE A 389 -6.92 -20.04 18.04
N ASP A 390 -6.10 -19.95 19.09
CA ASP A 390 -6.55 -20.33 20.45
C ASP A 390 -6.89 -19.07 21.26
N THR A 391 -8.13 -18.95 21.74
CA THR A 391 -8.58 -17.81 22.56
C THR A 391 -8.38 -17.93 24.04
N ARG A 392 -7.75 -18.99 24.52
CA ARG A 392 -7.07 -18.95 25.81
C ARG A 392 -5.64 -18.41 25.69
N SER A 393 -5.12 -18.29 24.47
CA SER A 393 -3.74 -17.87 24.19
C SER A 393 -3.63 -16.90 23.02
N THR A 394 -4.63 -16.06 22.73
CA THR A 394 -4.48 -15.00 21.72
C THR A 394 -4.83 -13.68 22.35
N HIS A 395 -3.86 -12.77 22.43
CA HIS A 395 -4.08 -11.44 22.96
C HIS A 395 -4.64 -10.55 21.85
N ILE A 396 -5.71 -9.83 22.12
CA ILE A 396 -6.30 -8.90 21.14
C ILE A 396 -6.03 -7.48 21.62
N LYS A 397 -5.32 -6.68 20.83
CA LYS A 397 -5.17 -5.23 21.00
C LYS A 397 -5.97 -4.47 19.96
N MET A 398 -6.54 -3.33 20.35
CA MET A 398 -7.40 -2.54 19.47
C MET A 398 -7.12 -1.04 19.60
N ALA A 399 -7.01 -0.30 18.51
CA ALA A 399 -7.16 1.16 18.46
C ALA A 399 -8.46 1.55 17.75
#